data_AF-A0A662KXR1-F1
#
_entry.id   AF-A0A662KXR1-F1
#
_cell.length_a   1.000
_cell.length_b   1.000
_cell.length_c   1.000
_cell.angle_alpha   90.00
_cell.angle_beta   90.00
_cell.angle_gamma   90.00
#
_symmetry.space_group_name_H-M   'P 1'
#
loop_
_entity.id
_entity.type
_entity.pdbx_description
1 polymer ?
#
loop_
_entity_poly.entity_id
_entity_poly.type
_entity_poly.pdbx_seq_one_letter_code
_entity_poly.pdbx_strand_id
1 'polypeptide(L)'
;MAAELILVGVGHVFDIGNKIEEIIEKEMPDGIALELDVGRALALQSSEKRRKYPNFLYSLLAKLQDNIAKKFGNAAGSEMLAAINKAKELGIPVFYIDINAEEIIKQLWQNLSLRKKISILFSIFLSLFMRKEKIEKEVEKFQEDVDYFMKKMEENFPEIKEVVIDKRNLHMAKRLGEILKEKGKVIAIVGEGHIEGLKNLLGKEEIELRIIHLKNIM
;
A
#
# COMPACT_ATOMS: atom_id res chain seq x y z
N MET A 1 -2.70 -16.56 26.53
CA MET A 1 -1.47 -16.55 25.72
C MET A 1 -1.42 -15.20 25.04
N ALA A 2 -0.29 -14.51 25.06
CA ALA A 2 -0.15 -13.25 24.33
C ALA A 2 -0.30 -13.54 22.82
N ALA A 3 -1.00 -12.69 22.10
CA ALA A 3 -1.14 -12.85 20.65
C ALA A 3 0.18 -12.49 19.95
N GLU A 4 0.59 -13.28 18.97
CA GLU A 4 1.79 -13.04 18.15
C GLU A 4 1.39 -12.26 16.88
N LEU A 5 2.08 -11.15 16.63
CA LEU A 5 1.95 -10.37 15.41
C LEU A 5 3.28 -10.33 14.67
N ILE A 6 3.29 -10.77 13.42
CA ILE A 6 4.43 -10.67 12.53
C ILE A 6 4.13 -9.59 11.48
N LEU A 7 4.78 -8.44 11.58
CA LEU A 7 4.71 -7.38 10.56
C LEU A 7 5.73 -7.65 9.45
N VAL A 8 5.24 -7.86 8.23
CA VAL A 8 6.06 -8.08 7.03
C VAL A 8 6.03 -6.81 6.19
N GLY A 9 7.14 -6.09 6.16
CA GLY A 9 7.35 -4.86 5.39
C GLY A 9 7.69 -5.17 3.94
N VAL A 10 6.85 -4.72 3.01
CA VAL A 10 7.05 -4.84 1.56
C VAL A 10 7.48 -3.51 0.94
N GLY A 11 8.49 -3.55 0.06
CA GLY A 11 9.00 -2.37 -0.66
C GLY A 11 8.73 -2.45 -2.17
N HIS A 12 9.14 -1.43 -2.93
CA HIS A 12 9.03 -1.38 -4.40
C HIS A 12 10.14 -2.16 -5.12
N VAL A 13 10.50 -3.33 -4.60
CA VAL A 13 11.52 -4.20 -5.19
C VAL A 13 10.84 -5.41 -5.81
N PHE A 14 11.34 -5.83 -6.95
CA PHE A 14 10.73 -6.84 -7.79
C PHE A 14 10.78 -8.23 -7.12
N ASP A 15 9.68 -8.98 -7.27
CA ASP A 15 9.54 -10.42 -7.07
C ASP A 15 9.74 -10.94 -5.62
N ILE A 16 8.99 -10.36 -4.67
CA ILE A 16 8.96 -10.84 -3.28
C ILE A 16 7.78 -11.79 -2.97
N GLY A 17 7.00 -12.17 -3.98
CA GLY A 17 5.84 -13.07 -3.82
C GLY A 17 6.22 -14.42 -3.21
N ASN A 18 7.25 -15.08 -3.76
CA ASN A 18 7.74 -16.35 -3.24
C ASN A 18 8.17 -16.25 -1.77
N LYS A 19 8.78 -15.12 -1.37
CA LYS A 19 9.23 -14.92 0.01
C LYS A 19 8.05 -14.78 0.98
N ILE A 20 6.98 -14.12 0.54
CA ILE A 20 5.75 -14.02 1.31
C ILE A 20 5.13 -15.42 1.49
N GLU A 21 5.10 -16.23 0.44
CA GLU A 21 4.59 -17.61 0.51
C GLU A 21 5.42 -18.45 1.49
N GLU A 22 6.75 -18.41 1.39
CA GLU A 22 7.66 -19.10 2.33
C GLU A 22 7.43 -18.68 3.79
N ILE A 23 7.24 -17.39 4.04
CA ILE A 23 6.96 -16.87 5.39
C ILE A 23 5.63 -17.41 5.89
N ILE A 24 4.58 -17.39 5.06
CA ILE A 24 3.25 -17.90 5.45
C ILE A 24 3.32 -19.41 5.76
N GLU A 25 3.98 -20.20 4.91
CA GLU A 25 4.15 -21.65 5.11
C GLU A 25 4.94 -21.99 6.37
N LYS A 26 6.03 -21.25 6.61
CA LYS A 26 6.88 -21.49 7.78
C LYS A 26 6.17 -21.13 9.08
N GLU A 27 5.42 -20.05 9.07
CA GLU A 27 4.84 -19.48 10.28
C GLU A 27 3.45 -20.03 10.62
N MET A 28 2.71 -20.54 9.63
CA MET A 28 1.37 -21.11 9.78
C MET A 28 0.46 -20.26 10.68
N PRO A 29 0.15 -19.01 10.30
CA PRO A 29 -0.65 -18.11 11.13
C PRO A 29 -2.14 -18.52 11.16
N ASP A 30 -2.84 -18.07 12.20
CA ASP A 30 -4.31 -18.21 12.34
C ASP A 30 -5.08 -17.18 11.50
N GLY A 31 -4.38 -16.17 10.97
CA GLY A 31 -4.94 -15.13 10.13
C GLY A 31 -3.87 -14.32 9.39
N ILE A 32 -4.21 -13.85 8.19
CA ILE A 32 -3.36 -12.98 7.38
C ILE A 32 -4.05 -11.63 7.21
N ALA A 33 -3.41 -10.55 7.64
CA ALA A 33 -3.89 -9.18 7.46
C ALA A 33 -3.14 -8.50 6.31
N LEU A 34 -3.85 -7.82 5.42
CA LEU A 34 -3.27 -7.18 4.23
C LEU A 34 -3.56 -5.68 4.21
N GLU A 35 -2.56 -4.86 3.89
CA GLU A 35 -2.73 -3.45 3.51
C GLU A 35 -3.45 -3.33 2.16
N LEU A 36 -4.71 -3.74 2.16
CA LEU A 36 -5.64 -3.66 1.05
C LEU A 36 -7.02 -3.36 1.61
N ASP A 37 -7.80 -2.60 0.83
CA ASP A 37 -9.25 -2.53 0.99
C ASP A 37 -9.94 -3.58 0.09
N VAL A 38 -11.21 -3.88 0.40
CA VAL A 38 -12.00 -4.89 -0.31
C VAL A 38 -12.09 -4.60 -1.81
N GLY A 39 -12.25 -3.33 -2.20
CA GLY A 39 -12.37 -2.94 -3.60
C GLY A 39 -11.10 -3.25 -4.39
N ARG A 40 -9.94 -2.91 -3.81
CA ARG A 40 -8.64 -3.25 -4.41
C ARG A 40 -8.39 -4.75 -4.43
N ALA A 41 -8.77 -5.49 -3.39
CA ALA A 41 -8.64 -6.95 -3.35
C ALA A 41 -9.43 -7.62 -4.49
N LEU A 42 -10.69 -7.22 -4.68
CA LEU A 42 -11.52 -7.70 -5.81
C LEU A 42 -10.90 -7.32 -7.17
N ALA A 43 -10.32 -6.13 -7.28
CA ALA A 43 -9.66 -5.68 -8.49
C ALA A 43 -8.34 -6.40 -8.79
N LEU A 44 -7.69 -7.01 -7.79
CA LEU A 44 -6.50 -7.85 -7.96
C LEU A 44 -6.85 -9.30 -8.33
N GLN A 45 -7.96 -9.81 -7.80
CA GLN A 45 -8.42 -11.19 -8.06
C GLN A 45 -9.17 -11.33 -9.38
N SER A 46 -9.77 -10.26 -9.90
CA SER A 46 -10.47 -10.29 -11.19
C SER A 46 -9.47 -10.28 -12.36
N SER A 47 -9.41 -11.38 -13.09
CA SER A 47 -8.68 -11.48 -14.38
C SER A 47 -9.29 -10.62 -15.49
N GLU A 48 -10.50 -10.09 -15.29
CA GLU A 48 -11.17 -9.20 -16.22
C GLU A 48 -10.65 -7.76 -16.12
N LYS A 49 -9.82 -7.39 -17.11
CA LYS A 49 -9.45 -6.01 -17.48
C LYS A 49 -10.66 -5.18 -17.94
N ARG A 50 -11.69 -5.03 -17.11
CA ARG A 50 -12.75 -4.02 -17.32
C ARG A 50 -13.02 -3.27 -16.03
N ARG A 51 -12.03 -2.50 -15.57
CA ARG A 51 -12.26 -1.42 -14.61
C ARG A 51 -13.10 -0.34 -15.29
N LYS A 52 -14.43 -0.36 -15.07
CA LYS A 52 -15.27 0.83 -15.30
C LYS A 52 -15.01 1.80 -14.15
N TYR A 53 -14.19 2.81 -14.42
CA TYR A 53 -13.88 3.82 -13.43
C TYR A 53 -15.06 4.76 -13.25
N PRO A 54 -15.52 4.99 -12.01
CA PRO A 54 -16.71 5.81 -11.76
C PRO A 54 -16.50 7.26 -12.21
N ASN A 55 -15.26 7.77 -12.14
CA ASN A 55 -14.92 9.16 -12.37
C ASN A 55 -13.68 9.32 -13.27
N PHE A 56 -13.60 10.40 -14.05
CA PHE A 56 -12.47 10.71 -14.93
C PHE A 56 -11.12 10.75 -14.18
N LEU A 57 -11.08 11.38 -13.00
CA LEU A 57 -9.87 11.43 -12.16
C LEU A 57 -9.38 10.03 -11.78
N TYR A 58 -10.30 9.15 -11.37
CA TYR A 58 -9.96 7.80 -10.97
C TYR A 58 -9.43 6.99 -12.17
N SER A 59 -10.04 7.17 -13.35
CA SER A 59 -9.57 6.55 -14.59
C SER A 59 -8.16 7.00 -14.99
N LEU A 60 -7.81 8.25 -14.71
CA LEU A 60 -6.52 8.83 -15.03
C LEU A 60 -5.44 8.34 -14.06
N LEU A 61 -5.72 8.34 -12.76
CA LEU A 61 -4.83 7.81 -11.73
C LEU A 61 -4.55 6.31 -11.95
N ALA A 62 -5.59 5.54 -12.27
CA ALA A 62 -5.42 4.12 -12.56
C ALA A 62 -4.60 3.86 -13.84
N LYS A 63 -4.75 4.67 -14.89
CA LYS A 63 -3.90 4.59 -16.09
C LYS A 63 -2.44 4.93 -15.81
N LEU A 64 -2.17 5.91 -14.95
CA LEU A 64 -0.81 6.24 -14.50
C LEU A 64 -0.20 5.07 -13.72
N GLN A 65 -0.97 4.51 -12.78
CA GLN A 65 -0.57 3.34 -12.01
C GLN A 65 -0.28 2.12 -12.90
N ASP A 66 -1.15 1.82 -13.87
CA ASP A 66 -0.97 0.71 -14.82
C ASP A 66 0.27 0.91 -15.72
N ASN A 67 0.60 2.15 -16.10
CA ASN A 67 1.78 2.46 -16.91
C ASN A 67 3.08 2.37 -16.11
N ILE A 68 3.06 2.75 -14.83
CA ILE A 68 4.18 2.58 -13.89
C ILE A 68 4.41 1.07 -13.68
N ALA A 69 3.36 0.30 -13.39
CA ALA A 69 3.41 -1.16 -13.21
C ALA A 69 3.98 -1.91 -14.42
N LYS A 70 3.64 -1.51 -15.65
CA LYS A 70 4.16 -2.15 -16.88
C LYS A 70 5.61 -1.82 -17.19
N LYS A 71 6.10 -0.64 -16.79
CA LYS A 71 7.47 -0.20 -17.07
C LYS A 71 8.47 -0.67 -16.02
N PHE A 72 8.01 -0.85 -14.78
CA PHE A 72 8.81 -1.35 -13.66
C PHE A 72 8.41 -2.78 -13.32
N GLY A 73 8.15 -3.59 -14.35
CA GLY A 73 8.09 -5.07 -14.42
C GLY A 73 7.59 -5.90 -13.23
N ASN A 74 6.80 -5.34 -12.32
CA ASN A 74 5.91 -6.07 -11.44
C ASN A 74 4.66 -5.22 -11.20
N ALA A 75 3.50 -5.85 -11.33
CA ALA A 75 2.25 -5.20 -11.00
C ALA A 75 2.25 -4.99 -9.48
N ALA A 76 2.38 -3.73 -9.04
CA ALA A 76 2.12 -3.37 -7.64
C ALA A 76 0.87 -4.13 -7.16
N GLY A 77 1.04 -5.04 -6.19
CA GLY A 77 -0.01 -5.96 -5.75
C GLY A 77 0.20 -7.44 -6.07
N SER A 78 1.30 -7.84 -6.75
CA SER A 78 1.69 -9.25 -6.88
C SER A 78 1.98 -9.89 -5.53
N GLU A 79 2.54 -9.12 -4.59
CA GLU A 79 2.81 -9.52 -3.20
C GLU A 79 1.53 -9.91 -2.48
N MET A 80 0.54 -9.03 -2.58
CA MET A 80 -0.75 -9.21 -1.94
C MET A 80 -1.54 -10.35 -2.59
N LEU A 81 -1.42 -10.51 -3.91
CA LEU A 81 -2.05 -11.62 -4.62
C LEU A 81 -1.43 -12.96 -4.23
N ALA A 82 -0.10 -13.04 -4.08
CA ALA A 82 0.59 -14.23 -3.57
C ALA A 82 0.09 -14.60 -2.17
N ALA A 83 0.01 -13.62 -1.26
CA ALA A 83 -0.54 -13.82 0.08
C ALA A 83 -1.99 -14.34 0.08
N ILE A 84 -2.86 -13.74 -0.75
CA ILE A 84 -4.25 -14.15 -0.92
C ILE A 84 -4.35 -15.59 -1.43
N ASN A 85 -3.58 -15.93 -2.46
CA ASN A 85 -3.59 -17.26 -3.05
C ASN A 85 -3.09 -18.30 -2.06
N LYS A 86 -2.02 -17.99 -1.34
CA LYS A 86 -1.46 -18.92 -0.35
C LYS A 86 -2.37 -19.11 0.85
N ALA A 87 -3.00 -18.04 1.33
CA ALA A 87 -4.01 -18.11 2.38
C ALA A 87 -5.17 -19.04 1.98
N LYS A 88 -5.63 -18.92 0.72
CA LYS A 88 -6.68 -19.78 0.17
C LYS A 88 -6.26 -21.25 0.08
N GLU A 89 -5.03 -21.52 -0.34
CA GLU A 89 -4.46 -22.86 -0.41
C GLU A 89 -4.42 -23.54 0.98
N LEU A 90 -4.00 -22.79 2.00
CA LEU A 90 -3.83 -23.29 3.37
C LEU A 90 -5.10 -23.20 4.23
N GLY A 91 -6.19 -22.62 3.70
CA GLY A 91 -7.44 -22.42 4.45
C GLY A 91 -7.33 -21.37 5.56
N ILE A 92 -6.38 -20.44 5.46
CA ILE A 92 -6.14 -19.37 6.44
C ILE A 92 -7.04 -18.18 6.11
N PRO A 93 -7.77 -17.60 7.09
CA PRO A 93 -8.62 -16.43 6.83
C PRO A 93 -7.80 -15.17 6.53
N VAL A 94 -8.28 -14.39 5.55
CA VAL A 94 -7.67 -13.12 5.13
C VAL A 94 -8.49 -11.93 5.64
N PHE A 95 -7.80 -10.93 6.18
CA PHE A 95 -8.37 -9.69 6.69
C PHE A 95 -7.83 -8.48 5.92
N TYR A 96 -8.73 -7.67 5.38
CA TYR A 96 -8.40 -6.41 4.72
C TYR A 96 -8.40 -5.30 5.78
N ILE A 97 -7.24 -4.68 6.00
CA ILE A 97 -7.03 -3.75 7.13
C ILE A 97 -6.84 -2.29 6.70
N ASP A 98 -6.76 -2.00 5.39
CA ASP A 98 -6.59 -0.63 4.90
C ASP A 98 -7.92 0.12 4.75
N ILE A 99 -7.82 1.45 4.73
CA ILE A 99 -8.93 2.35 4.45
C ILE A 99 -9.26 2.29 2.95
N ASN A 100 -10.54 2.49 2.62
CA ASN A 100 -10.97 2.63 1.24
C ASN A 100 -10.20 3.77 0.52
N ALA A 101 -9.54 3.40 -0.58
CA ALA A 101 -8.75 4.31 -1.42
C ALA A 101 -9.51 5.58 -1.83
N GLU A 102 -10.78 5.44 -2.21
CA GLU A 102 -11.63 6.53 -2.68
C GLU A 102 -11.90 7.53 -1.56
N GLU A 103 -12.06 7.03 -0.34
CA GLU A 103 -12.27 7.86 0.84
C GLU A 103 -11.01 8.66 1.18
N ILE A 104 -9.83 8.03 1.13
CA ILE A 104 -8.54 8.69 1.31
C ILE A 104 -8.34 9.82 0.28
N ILE A 105 -8.57 9.54 -1.00
CA ILE A 105 -8.43 10.55 -2.08
C ILE A 105 -9.44 11.68 -1.90
N LYS A 106 -10.69 11.37 -1.52
CA LYS A 106 -11.71 12.37 -1.26
C LYS A 106 -11.32 13.29 -0.11
N GLN A 107 -10.84 12.73 1.00
CA GLN A 107 -10.38 13.51 2.16
C GLN A 107 -9.16 14.37 1.83
N LEU A 108 -8.18 13.83 1.10
CA LEU A 108 -7.05 14.61 0.57
C LEU A 108 -7.55 15.80 -0.24
N TRP A 109 -8.45 15.55 -1.20
CA TRP A 109 -8.97 16.62 -2.06
C TRP A 109 -9.78 17.67 -1.29
N GLN A 110 -10.47 17.28 -0.22
CA GLN A 110 -11.20 18.22 0.62
C GLN A 110 -10.26 19.10 1.45
N ASN A 111 -9.17 18.55 1.95
CA ASN A 111 -8.22 19.25 2.84
C ASN A 111 -7.22 20.15 2.11
N LEU A 112 -7.05 20.01 0.79
CA LEU A 112 -6.17 20.88 0.01
C LEU A 112 -6.76 22.29 -0.18
N SER A 113 -5.89 23.31 -0.18
CA SER A 113 -6.29 24.67 -0.55
C SER A 113 -6.64 24.78 -2.04
N LEU A 114 -7.49 25.73 -2.43
CA LEU A 114 -7.88 25.95 -3.83
C LEU A 114 -6.66 26.13 -4.76
N ARG A 115 -5.61 26.80 -4.27
CA ARG A 115 -4.35 26.98 -5.01
C ARG A 115 -3.63 25.65 -5.27
N LYS A 116 -3.55 24.77 -4.24
CA LYS A 116 -2.96 23.43 -4.38
C LYS A 116 -3.77 22.56 -5.35
N LYS A 117 -5.10 22.62 -5.30
CA LYS A 117 -5.99 21.91 -6.25
C LYS A 117 -5.75 22.35 -7.70
N ILE A 118 -5.70 23.65 -7.96
CA ILE A 118 -5.44 24.20 -9.30
C ILE A 118 -4.04 23.78 -9.79
N SER A 119 -3.03 23.83 -8.92
CA SER A 119 -1.67 23.38 -9.25
C SER A 119 -1.64 21.90 -9.67
N ILE A 120 -2.29 21.01 -8.92
CA ILE A 120 -2.37 19.57 -9.28
C ILE A 120 -3.07 19.38 -10.62
N LEU A 121 -4.22 20.04 -10.83
CA LEU A 121 -4.96 19.94 -12.10
C LEU A 121 -4.14 20.47 -13.29
N PHE A 122 -3.40 21.56 -13.09
CA PHE A 122 -2.53 22.14 -14.12
C PHE A 122 -1.34 21.24 -14.44
N SER A 123 -0.72 20.62 -13.44
CA SER A 123 0.36 19.63 -13.63
C SER A 123 -0.10 18.40 -14.39
N ILE A 124 -1.30 17.90 -14.06
CA ILE A 124 -1.93 16.79 -14.79
C ILE A 124 -2.27 17.22 -16.23
N PHE A 125 -2.82 18.42 -16.42
CA PHE A 125 -3.12 18.94 -17.76
C PHE A 125 -1.84 19.03 -18.59
N LEU A 126 -0.78 19.67 -18.07
CA LEU A 126 0.53 19.77 -18.72
C LEU A 126 1.10 18.40 -19.10
N SER A 127 1.03 17.41 -18.21
CA SER A 127 1.58 16.08 -18.48
C SER A 127 0.87 15.37 -19.64
N LEU A 128 -0.41 15.66 -19.90
CA LEU A 128 -1.16 15.13 -21.04
C LEU A 128 -0.73 15.75 -22.39
N PHE A 129 -0.16 16.96 -22.40
CA PHE A 129 0.37 17.62 -23.60
C PHE A 129 1.89 17.41 -23.77
N MET A 130 2.55 16.78 -22.80
CA MET A 130 3.99 16.49 -22.87
C MET A 130 4.25 15.28 -23.76
N ARG A 131 5.32 15.36 -24.56
CA ARG A 131 5.78 14.23 -25.38
C ARG A 131 6.28 13.10 -24.47
N LYS A 132 6.08 11.86 -24.93
CA LYS A 132 6.41 10.64 -24.19
C LYS A 132 7.87 10.61 -23.71
N GLU A 133 8.83 11.04 -24.52
CA GLU A 133 10.26 11.05 -24.15
C GLU A 133 10.54 12.02 -23.00
N LYS A 134 9.77 13.11 -22.89
CA LYS A 134 9.95 14.11 -21.82
C LYS A 134 9.36 13.63 -20.51
N ILE A 135 8.26 12.85 -20.55
CA ILE A 135 7.69 12.20 -19.37
C ILE A 135 8.66 11.14 -18.84
N GLU A 136 9.27 10.34 -19.73
CA GLU A 136 10.24 9.32 -19.36
C GLU A 136 11.44 9.90 -18.63
N LYS A 137 12.01 11.02 -19.11
CA LYS A 137 13.11 11.72 -18.44
C LYS A 137 12.75 12.27 -17.06
N GLU A 138 11.56 12.83 -16.89
CA GLU A 138 11.11 13.32 -15.58
C GLU A 138 10.89 12.16 -14.59
N VAL A 139 10.44 11.01 -15.07
CA VAL A 139 10.30 9.79 -14.26
C VAL A 139 11.66 9.20 -13.88
N GLU A 140 12.61 9.11 -14.82
CA GLU A 140 13.99 8.67 -14.52
C GLU A 140 14.63 9.57 -13.47
N LYS A 141 14.49 10.89 -13.63
CA LYS A 141 14.99 11.87 -12.65
C LYS A 141 14.32 11.74 -11.28
N PHE A 142 13.04 11.38 -11.25
CA PHE A 142 12.36 11.04 -9.98
C PHE A 142 12.97 9.80 -9.34
N GLN A 143 13.30 8.77 -10.11
CA GLN A 143 13.89 7.53 -9.60
C GLN A 143 15.33 7.70 -9.11
N GLU A 144 16.11 8.59 -9.74
CA GLU A 144 17.48 8.89 -9.32
C GLU A 144 17.55 9.58 -7.95
N ASP A 145 16.50 10.31 -7.56
CA ASP A 145 16.49 11.09 -6.32
C ASP A 145 15.12 11.08 -5.62
N VAL A 146 14.60 9.86 -5.40
CA VAL A 146 13.30 9.64 -4.75
C VAL A 146 13.24 10.35 -3.39
N ASP A 147 14.32 10.34 -2.63
CA ASP A 147 14.38 10.95 -1.29
C ASP A 147 14.23 12.47 -1.35
N TYR A 148 14.85 13.16 -2.32
CA TYR A 148 14.64 14.59 -2.53
C TYR A 148 13.20 14.93 -2.87
N PHE A 149 12.57 14.15 -3.77
CA PHE A 149 11.17 14.36 -4.13
C PHE A 149 10.21 14.08 -2.98
N MET A 150 10.47 13.03 -2.19
CA MET A 150 9.68 12.71 -0.99
C MET A 150 9.83 13.79 0.08
N LYS A 151 11.04 14.30 0.30
CA LYS A 151 11.29 15.42 1.21
C LYS A 151 10.59 16.71 0.74
N LYS A 152 10.67 17.04 -0.55
CA LYS A 152 9.92 18.15 -1.16
C LYS A 152 8.40 17.97 -1.02
N MET A 153 7.90 16.76 -1.18
CA MET A 153 6.49 16.44 -0.95
C MET A 153 6.10 16.67 0.51
N GLU A 154 6.91 16.21 1.46
CA GLU A 154 6.68 16.40 2.90
C GLU A 154 6.72 17.89 3.30
N GLU A 155 7.67 18.66 2.79
CA GLU A 155 7.81 20.11 3.05
C GLU A 155 6.64 20.93 2.47
N ASN A 156 6.14 20.57 1.28
CA ASN A 156 5.11 21.35 0.58
C ASN A 156 3.68 20.85 0.83
N PHE A 157 3.53 19.60 1.27
CA PHE A 157 2.26 18.92 1.45
C PHE A 157 2.26 18.04 2.71
N PRO A 158 2.52 18.59 3.91
CA PRO A 158 2.46 17.82 5.16
C PRO A 158 1.08 17.17 5.39
N GLU A 159 0.01 17.77 4.84
CA GLU A 159 -1.35 17.23 4.89
C GLU A 159 -1.47 15.90 4.10
N ILE A 160 -0.58 15.64 3.14
CA ILE A 160 -0.54 14.38 2.40
C ILE A 160 0.03 13.27 3.28
N LYS A 161 1.11 13.51 4.04
CA LYS A 161 1.69 12.52 4.95
C LYS A 161 0.67 12.07 6.00
N GLU A 162 -0.03 13.02 6.61
CA GLU A 162 -1.05 12.74 7.62
C GLU A 162 -2.15 11.81 7.07
N VAL A 163 -2.63 12.06 5.86
CA VAL A 163 -3.75 11.30 5.28
C VAL A 163 -3.32 10.00 4.59
N VAL A 164 -2.15 9.98 3.95
CA VAL A 164 -1.63 8.81 3.20
C VAL A 164 -0.92 7.81 4.11
N ILE A 165 -0.40 8.25 5.26
CA ILE A 165 0.36 7.38 6.17
C ILE A 165 -0.32 7.35 7.55
N ASP A 166 -0.38 8.46 8.26
CA ASP A 166 -0.71 8.43 9.71
C ASP A 166 -2.14 7.96 10.00
N LYS A 167 -3.13 8.46 9.24
CA LYS A 167 -4.52 8.00 9.37
C LYS A 167 -4.70 6.53 9.02
N ARG A 168 -3.97 6.05 8.00
CA ARG A 168 -3.98 4.64 7.59
C ARG A 168 -3.32 3.77 8.66
N ASN A 169 -2.21 4.20 9.24
CA ASN A 169 -1.56 3.53 10.38
C ASN A 169 -2.52 3.38 11.56
N LEU A 170 -3.22 4.45 11.93
CA LEU A 170 -4.19 4.40 13.03
C LEU A 170 -5.33 3.41 12.76
N HIS A 171 -5.89 3.44 11.55
CA HIS A 171 -6.94 2.51 11.15
C HIS A 171 -6.45 1.06 11.15
N MET A 172 -5.32 0.80 10.49
CA MET A 172 -4.70 -0.53 10.42
C MET A 172 -4.37 -1.08 11.81
N ALA A 173 -3.79 -0.25 12.69
CA ALA A 173 -3.48 -0.65 14.06
C ALA A 173 -4.74 -1.04 14.83
N LYS A 174 -5.82 -0.25 14.73
CA LYS A 174 -7.10 -0.59 15.37
C LYS A 174 -7.65 -1.91 14.85
N ARG A 175 -7.64 -2.12 13.53
CA ARG A 175 -8.10 -3.36 12.90
C ARG A 175 -7.26 -4.56 13.31
N LEU A 176 -5.93 -4.40 13.39
CA LEU A 176 -5.02 -5.45 13.86
C LEU A 176 -5.29 -5.83 15.31
N GLY A 177 -5.51 -4.85 16.21
CA GLY A 177 -5.88 -5.12 17.60
C GLY A 177 -7.23 -5.85 17.74
N GLU A 178 -8.19 -5.61 16.84
CA GLU A 178 -9.44 -6.38 16.78
C GLU A 178 -9.19 -7.83 16.35
N ILE A 179 -8.39 -8.04 15.30
CA ILE A 179 -8.07 -9.38 14.77
C ILE A 179 -7.28 -10.20 15.79
N LEU A 180 -6.31 -9.60 16.47
CA LEU A 180 -5.46 -10.26 17.47
C LEU A 180 -6.23 -10.69 18.74
N LYS A 181 -7.42 -10.13 19.00
CA LYS A 181 -8.31 -10.64 20.06
C LYS A 181 -8.97 -11.96 19.69
N GLU A 182 -9.15 -12.21 18.40
CA GLU A 182 -9.80 -13.42 17.86
C GLU A 182 -8.79 -14.48 17.41
N LYS A 183 -7.55 -14.08 17.12
CA LYS A 183 -6.49 -14.92 16.53
C LYS A 183 -5.25 -14.98 17.41
N GLY A 184 -4.66 -16.16 17.56
CA GLY A 184 -3.47 -16.36 18.37
C GLY A 184 -2.19 -15.88 17.67
N LYS A 185 -2.09 -16.11 16.36
CA LYS A 185 -0.96 -15.69 15.52
C LYS A 185 -1.42 -15.04 14.22
N VAL A 186 -0.98 -13.81 13.96
CA VAL A 186 -1.34 -13.06 12.74
C VAL A 186 -0.09 -12.61 12.01
N ILE A 187 -0.07 -12.78 10.68
CA ILE A 187 0.91 -12.13 9.80
C ILE A 187 0.22 -10.93 9.15
N ALA A 188 0.78 -9.73 9.30
CA ALA A 188 0.32 -8.54 8.60
C ALA A 188 1.32 -8.12 7.53
N ILE A 189 0.88 -8.08 6.28
CA ILE A 189 1.68 -7.69 5.13
C ILE A 189 1.32 -6.25 4.77
N VAL A 190 2.29 -5.36 4.98
CA VAL A 190 2.12 -3.91 4.87
C VAL A 190 3.33 -3.30 4.17
N GLY A 191 3.15 -2.17 3.50
CA GLY A 191 4.20 -1.37 2.92
C GLY A 191 5.20 -0.92 3.99
N GLU A 192 6.48 -0.86 3.60
CA GLU A 192 7.59 -0.51 4.49
C GLU A 192 7.37 0.84 5.22
N GLY A 193 6.73 1.81 4.57
CA GLY A 193 6.41 3.12 5.16
C GLY A 193 5.43 3.08 6.33
N HIS A 194 4.72 1.97 6.54
CA HIS A 194 3.75 1.80 7.62
C HIS A 194 4.33 1.10 8.85
N ILE A 195 5.46 0.38 8.72
CA ILE A 195 6.01 -0.47 9.78
C ILE A 195 6.29 0.30 11.07
N GLU A 196 7.02 1.42 10.99
CA GLU A 196 7.39 2.19 12.19
C GLU A 196 6.16 2.81 12.86
N GLY A 197 5.20 3.29 12.07
CA GLY A 197 3.94 3.83 12.60
C GLY A 197 3.12 2.76 13.32
N LEU A 198 2.97 1.57 12.72
CA LEU A 198 2.25 0.45 13.31
C LEU A 198 2.93 -0.08 14.58
N LYS A 199 4.25 -0.24 14.56
CA LYS A 199 5.04 -0.63 15.74
C LYS A 199 4.78 0.30 16.92
N ASN A 200 4.79 1.61 16.69
CA ASN A 200 4.58 2.60 17.76
C ASN A 200 3.13 2.61 18.28
N LEU A 201 2.15 2.34 17.41
CA LEU A 201 0.74 2.28 17.80
C LEU A 201 0.39 0.99 18.55
N LEU A 202 0.96 -0.14 18.12
CA LEU A 202 0.65 -1.48 18.64
C LEU A 202 1.54 -1.89 19.82
N GLY A 203 2.73 -1.30 19.98
CA GLY A 203 3.65 -1.59 21.08
C GLY A 203 3.15 -1.23 22.49
N LYS A 204 1.90 -0.76 22.60
CA LYS A 204 1.19 -0.52 23.87
C LYS A 204 0.32 -1.70 24.31
N GLU A 205 0.13 -2.69 23.45
CA GLU A 205 -0.66 -3.89 23.74
C GLU A 205 0.24 -5.04 24.22
N GLU A 206 -0.31 -6.00 24.97
CA GLU A 206 0.39 -7.24 25.36
C GLU A 206 0.48 -8.22 24.16
N ILE A 207 1.21 -7.79 23.13
CA ILE A 207 1.43 -8.57 21.90
C ILE A 207 2.91 -8.91 21.75
N GLU A 208 3.20 -10.12 21.26
CA GLU A 208 4.54 -10.49 20.82
C GLU A 208 4.74 -10.00 19.39
N LEU A 209 5.47 -8.89 19.24
CA LEU A 209 5.69 -8.24 17.94
C LEU A 209 7.01 -8.67 17.31
N ARG A 210 6.94 -9.28 16.12
CA ARG A 210 8.10 -9.57 15.26
C ARG A 210 8.00 -8.79 13.96
N ILE A 211 9.14 -8.26 13.49
CA ILE A 211 9.19 -7.44 12.27
C ILE A 211 10.14 -8.10 11.26
N ILE A 212 9.67 -8.25 10.02
CA ILE A 212 10.44 -8.77 8.89
C ILE A 212 10.45 -7.69 7.81
N HIS A 213 11.64 -7.15 7.52
CA HIS A 213 11.83 -6.17 6.44
C HIS A 213 12.30 -6.89 5.17
N LEU A 214 11.41 -7.08 4.19
CA LEU A 214 11.80 -7.80 2.96
C LEU A 214 12.82 -7.04 2.12
N LYS A 215 12.88 -5.71 2.25
CA LYS A 215 13.92 -4.89 1.61
C LYS A 215 15.36 -5.22 2.06
N ASN A 216 15.55 -5.87 3.21
CA ASN A 216 16.86 -6.14 3.81
C ASN A 216 17.30 -7.62 3.68
N ILE A 217 16.46 -8.46 3.06
CA ILE A 217 16.70 -9.91 2.92
C ILE A 217 17.23 -10.24 1.51
N MET A 218 17.56 -9.20 0.73
CA MET A 218 18.16 -9.27 -0.61
C MET A 218 19.56 -8.67 -0.60
#